data_AF-A0A233VJP5-F1
#
_entry.id   AF-A0A233VJP5-F1
#
_cell.length_a   1.000
_cell.length_b   1.000
_cell.length_c   1.000
_cell.angle_alpha   90.00
_cell.angle_beta   90.00
_cell.angle_gamma   90.00
#
_symmetry.space_group_name_H-M   'P 1'
#
loop_
_entity.id
_entity.type
_entity.pdbx_description
1 polymer ?
#
loop_
_entity_poly.entity_id
_entity_poly.type
_entity_poly.pdbx_seq_one_letter_code
_entity_poly.pdbx_strand_id
1 'polypeptide(L)'
;MKNKKLIKKRVAVFLLLLVFCACLIINYSENYFSFSNKITYQKSELEDNELKTLNKIEKDLAEFKRVGALKITEDNMFYPTHKSQISERMLEVALEGTDLKGNAHSFIKVEKKYGVNALYLLAIANHESDFGQSRIAKDKNNLFGFNAIDSNPYNGASQYDSLDEGIQDIGKKIKILYLSDNGKYFKGYNSYAMNKNYASDKNWGEKVNNHMILIAEKILSSYK
;
A
#
# COMPACT_ATOMS: atom_id res chain seq x y z
N MET A 1 74.36 26.29 11.89
CA MET A 1 73.42 26.59 10.77
C MET A 1 72.55 25.40 10.32
N LYS A 2 73.06 24.16 10.21
CA LYS A 2 72.29 22.99 9.71
C LYS A 2 71.00 22.67 10.50
N ASN A 3 71.00 22.81 11.84
CA ASN A 3 69.85 22.47 12.69
C ASN A 3 68.62 23.38 12.47
N LYS A 4 68.82 24.70 12.26
CA LYS A 4 67.72 25.64 11.97
C LYS A 4 67.01 25.34 10.64
N LYS A 5 67.75 24.87 9.62
CA LYS A 5 67.20 24.52 8.29
C LYS A 5 66.35 23.24 8.36
N LEU A 6 66.77 22.28 9.18
CA LEU A 6 66.03 21.04 9.42
C LEU A 6 64.72 21.28 10.20
N ILE A 7 64.78 22.12 11.24
CA ILE A 7 63.59 22.53 12.02
C ILE A 7 62.59 23.25 11.11
N LYS A 8 63.02 24.21 10.27
CA LYS A 8 62.14 24.88 9.30
C LYS A 8 61.45 23.90 8.33
N LYS A 9 62.16 22.89 7.83
CA LYS A 9 61.56 21.84 6.98
C LYS A 9 60.50 21.02 7.72
N ARG A 10 60.77 20.61 8.97
CA ARG A 10 59.82 19.85 9.79
C ARG A 10 58.56 20.66 10.10
N VAL A 11 58.72 21.94 10.43
CA VAL A 11 57.59 22.86 10.63
C VAL A 11 56.76 23.03 9.35
N ALA A 12 57.42 23.18 8.19
CA ALA A 12 56.72 23.30 6.91
C ALA A 12 55.92 22.03 6.57
N VAL A 13 56.49 20.83 6.78
CA VAL A 13 55.79 19.55 6.56
C VAL A 13 54.60 19.40 7.51
N PHE A 14 54.77 19.77 8.78
CA PHE A 14 53.68 19.71 9.77
C PHE A 14 52.54 20.67 9.41
N LEU A 15 52.85 21.90 8.99
CA LEU A 15 51.83 22.84 8.50
C LEU A 15 51.11 22.30 7.27
N LEU A 16 51.83 21.64 6.35
CA LEU A 16 51.25 21.04 5.15
C LEU A 16 50.31 19.87 5.47
N LEU A 17 50.67 19.05 6.47
CA LEU A 17 49.80 18.00 7.01
C LEU A 17 48.55 18.58 7.67
N LEU A 18 48.67 19.66 8.43
CA LEU A 18 47.52 20.34 9.03
C LEU A 18 46.56 20.89 7.97
N VAL A 19 47.09 21.51 6.91
CA VAL A 19 46.28 21.98 5.78
C VAL A 19 45.60 20.80 5.07
N PHE A 20 46.31 19.71 4.82
CA PHE A 20 45.75 18.52 4.21
C PHE A 20 44.64 17.89 5.06
N CYS A 21 44.85 17.76 6.37
CA CYS A 21 43.82 17.30 7.31
C CYS A 21 42.60 18.24 7.33
N ALA A 22 42.81 19.56 7.32
CA ALA A 22 41.72 20.52 7.25
C ALA A 22 40.92 20.37 5.95
N CYS A 23 41.59 20.19 4.79
CA CYS A 23 40.92 19.93 3.52
C CYS A 23 40.12 18.61 3.53
N LEU A 24 40.64 17.55 4.14
CA LEU A 24 39.90 16.29 4.28
C LEU A 24 38.66 16.46 5.15
N ILE A 25 38.77 17.17 6.27
CA ILE A 25 37.65 17.44 7.17
C ILE A 25 36.58 18.27 6.44
N ILE A 26 37.00 19.33 5.72
CA ILE A 26 36.08 20.18 4.94
C ILE A 26 35.35 19.34 3.89
N ASN A 27 36.08 18.58 3.08
CA ASN A 27 35.49 17.73 2.03
C ASN A 27 34.52 16.68 2.62
N TYR A 28 34.89 16.03 3.73
CA TYR A 28 34.01 15.11 4.43
C TYR A 28 32.74 15.82 4.94
N SER A 29 32.89 17.00 5.54
CA SER A 29 31.76 17.79 6.07
C SER A 29 30.82 18.27 4.97
N GLU A 30 31.34 18.69 3.82
CA GLU A 30 30.54 19.11 2.66
C GLU A 30 29.76 17.93 2.08
N ASN A 31 30.39 16.76 1.93
CA ASN A 31 29.72 15.54 1.47
C ASN A 31 28.62 15.08 2.45
N TYR A 32 28.93 15.10 3.75
CA TYR A 32 27.95 14.76 4.79
C TYR A 32 26.74 15.72 4.76
N PHE A 33 26.99 17.03 4.68
CA PHE A 33 25.96 18.05 4.61
C PHE A 33 25.09 17.92 3.35
N SER A 34 25.70 17.68 2.19
CA SER A 34 25.00 17.42 0.93
C SER A 34 24.09 16.19 1.02
N PHE A 35 24.60 15.09 1.58
CA PHE A 35 23.82 13.86 1.81
C PHE A 35 22.65 14.09 2.78
N SER A 36 22.89 14.77 3.91
CA SER A 36 21.83 15.08 4.87
C SER A 36 20.74 15.95 4.26
N ASN A 37 21.10 16.96 3.45
CA ASN A 37 20.12 17.81 2.77
C ASN A 37 19.27 17.01 1.77
N LYS A 38 19.87 16.07 1.04
CA LYS A 38 19.14 15.19 0.12
C LYS A 38 18.13 14.32 0.86
N ILE A 39 18.51 13.74 2.00
CA ILE A 39 17.57 12.96 2.84
C ILE A 39 16.42 13.84 3.33
N THR A 40 16.73 15.04 3.86
CA THR A 40 15.71 15.96 4.35
C THR A 40 14.71 16.34 3.25
N TYR A 41 15.20 16.65 2.04
CA TYR A 41 14.35 16.98 0.90
C TYR A 41 13.45 15.81 0.48
N GLN A 42 14.00 14.58 0.38
CA GLN A 42 13.21 13.40 0.06
C GLN A 42 12.14 13.12 1.11
N LYS A 43 12.47 13.33 2.40
CA LYS A 43 11.52 13.18 3.49
C LYS A 43 10.38 14.20 3.38
N SER A 44 10.67 15.47 3.12
CA SER A 44 9.63 16.48 2.92
C SER A 44 8.74 16.17 1.70
N GLU A 45 9.32 15.69 0.60
CA GLU A 45 8.55 15.32 -0.60
C GLU A 45 7.61 14.13 -0.33
N LEU A 46 8.06 13.15 0.46
CA LEU A 46 7.24 12.03 0.91
C LEU A 46 6.08 12.49 1.81
N GLU A 47 6.36 13.38 2.77
CA GLU A 47 5.35 13.95 3.67
C GLU A 47 4.30 14.77 2.89
N ASP A 48 4.72 15.58 1.91
CA ASP A 48 3.83 16.34 1.05
C ASP A 48 2.92 15.43 0.21
N ASN A 49 3.46 14.31 -0.29
CA ASN A 49 2.69 13.34 -1.07
C ASN A 49 1.69 12.56 -0.20
N GLU A 50 2.09 12.12 1.00
CA GLU A 50 1.17 11.51 1.97
C GLU A 50 0.05 12.50 2.34
N LEU A 51 0.36 13.77 2.61
CA LEU A 51 -0.63 14.81 2.92
C LEU A 51 -1.61 15.03 1.75
N LYS A 52 -1.10 15.11 0.51
CA LYS A 52 -1.94 15.20 -0.69
C LYS A 52 -2.87 14.00 -0.82
N THR A 53 -2.36 12.81 -0.52
CA THR A 53 -3.13 11.56 -0.57
C THR A 53 -4.21 11.55 0.52
N LEU A 54 -3.88 11.91 1.76
CA LEU A 54 -4.83 12.02 2.88
C LEU A 54 -5.96 13.01 2.58
N ASN A 55 -5.63 14.19 2.05
CA ASN A 55 -6.63 15.19 1.65
C ASN A 55 -7.57 14.65 0.54
N LYS A 56 -7.02 13.88 -0.40
CA LYS A 56 -7.83 13.23 -1.44
C LYS A 56 -8.71 12.13 -0.85
N ILE A 57 -8.22 11.32 0.10
CA ILE A 57 -9.03 10.30 0.79
C ILE A 57 -10.20 10.97 1.51
N GLU A 58 -9.96 12.03 2.27
CA GLU A 58 -11.00 12.72 3.04
C GLU A 58 -12.10 13.27 2.12
N LYS A 59 -11.72 13.94 1.03
CA LYS A 59 -12.65 14.48 0.03
C LYS A 59 -13.45 13.36 -0.66
N ASP A 60 -12.76 12.34 -1.18
CA ASP A 60 -13.38 11.29 -1.98
C ASP A 60 -14.23 10.35 -1.12
N LEU A 61 -13.85 10.13 0.16
CA LEU A 61 -14.66 9.42 1.16
C LEU A 61 -15.96 10.19 1.46
N ALA A 62 -15.89 11.50 1.63
CA ALA A 62 -17.07 12.33 1.86
C ALA A 62 -18.03 12.27 0.66
N GLU A 63 -17.51 12.34 -0.56
CA GLU A 63 -18.30 12.13 -1.77
C GLU A 63 -18.90 10.72 -1.82
N PHE A 64 -18.09 9.68 -1.61
CA PHE A 64 -18.51 8.29 -1.64
C PHE A 64 -19.66 8.01 -0.67
N LYS A 65 -19.57 8.50 0.57
CA LYS A 65 -20.65 8.40 1.57
C LYS A 65 -21.92 9.15 1.15
N ARG A 66 -21.77 10.29 0.48
CA ARG A 66 -22.90 11.14 0.06
C ARG A 66 -23.64 10.57 -1.15
N VAL A 67 -22.94 10.07 -2.15
CA VAL A 67 -23.53 9.65 -3.44
C VAL A 67 -23.62 8.13 -3.63
N GLY A 68 -22.82 7.38 -2.87
CA GLY A 68 -22.71 5.93 -2.96
C GLY A 68 -21.89 5.44 -4.15
N ALA A 69 -21.50 4.16 -4.10
CA ALA A 69 -20.64 3.52 -5.10
C ALA A 69 -21.21 3.51 -6.54
N LEU A 70 -22.52 3.71 -6.72
CA LEU A 70 -23.16 3.75 -8.04
C LEU A 70 -22.94 5.08 -8.78
N LYS A 71 -22.60 6.15 -8.07
CA LYS A 71 -22.59 7.52 -8.61
C LYS A 71 -21.22 8.20 -8.57
N ILE A 72 -20.21 7.56 -7.98
CA ILE A 72 -18.83 8.05 -8.06
C ILE A 72 -18.26 7.86 -9.47
N THR A 73 -17.31 8.71 -9.85
CA THR A 73 -16.60 8.63 -11.12
C THR A 73 -15.28 7.87 -10.99
N GLU A 74 -14.64 7.56 -12.12
CA GLU A 74 -13.36 6.86 -12.18
C GLU A 74 -12.18 7.61 -11.53
N ASP A 75 -12.33 8.91 -11.25
CA ASP A 75 -11.32 9.72 -10.55
C ASP A 75 -11.38 9.61 -9.03
N ASN A 76 -12.46 9.01 -8.50
CA ASN A 76 -12.65 8.84 -7.07
C ASN A 76 -11.79 7.66 -6.57
N MET A 77 -11.08 7.83 -5.44
CA MET A 77 -10.21 6.80 -4.86
C MET A 77 -10.91 5.48 -4.51
N PHE A 78 -12.24 5.50 -4.36
CA PHE A 78 -13.07 4.33 -4.07
C PHE A 78 -13.55 3.60 -5.33
N TYR A 79 -13.18 4.08 -6.52
CA TYR A 79 -13.54 3.40 -7.76
C TYR A 79 -12.69 2.12 -7.93
N PRO A 80 -13.29 0.94 -8.18
CA PRO A 80 -12.59 -0.36 -8.16
C PRO A 80 -11.37 -0.51 -9.07
N THR A 81 -11.25 0.32 -10.10
CA THR A 81 -10.12 0.33 -11.04
C THR A 81 -9.33 1.63 -11.06
N HIS A 82 -9.65 2.59 -10.19
CA HIS A 82 -8.78 3.75 -9.97
C HIS A 82 -7.57 3.30 -9.16
N LYS A 83 -6.36 3.78 -9.50
CA LYS A 83 -5.20 3.53 -8.64
C LYS A 83 -5.36 4.34 -7.37
N SER A 84 -5.44 3.69 -6.22
CA SER A 84 -5.74 4.33 -4.95
C SER A 84 -4.72 5.40 -4.58
N GLN A 85 -3.48 5.39 -5.10
CA GLN A 85 -2.39 6.29 -4.67
C GLN A 85 -2.01 6.15 -3.19
N ILE A 86 -2.63 5.22 -2.47
CA ILE A 86 -2.33 4.90 -1.07
C ILE A 86 -0.97 4.20 -1.06
N SER A 87 -0.04 4.70 -0.24
CA SER A 87 1.26 4.07 -0.06
C SER A 87 1.12 2.75 0.69
N GLU A 88 2.10 1.86 0.54
CA GLU A 88 2.13 0.62 1.32
C GLU A 88 2.09 0.88 2.83
N ARG A 89 2.79 1.93 3.29
CA ARG A 89 2.78 2.36 4.69
C ARG A 89 1.39 2.79 5.15
N MET A 90 0.69 3.60 4.37
CA MET A 90 -0.67 4.04 4.70
C MET A 90 -1.63 2.85 4.75
N LEU A 91 -1.51 1.91 3.79
CA LEU A 91 -2.36 0.72 3.79
C LEU A 91 -2.04 -0.22 4.97
N GLU A 92 -0.78 -0.33 5.37
CA GLU A 92 -0.33 -1.12 6.52
C GLU A 92 -0.93 -0.63 7.84
N VAL A 93 -1.07 0.70 8.00
CA VAL A 93 -1.79 1.30 9.14
C VAL A 93 -3.23 0.78 9.22
N ALA A 94 -3.90 0.61 8.07
CA ALA A 94 -5.25 0.05 8.07
C ALA A 94 -5.31 -1.41 8.52
N LEU A 95 -4.21 -2.17 8.37
CA LEU A 95 -4.11 -3.57 8.78
C LEU A 95 -3.79 -3.76 10.26
N GLU A 96 -3.47 -2.71 11.01
CA GLU A 96 -3.13 -2.84 12.44
C GLU A 96 -4.26 -3.53 13.24
N GLY A 97 -3.94 -4.54 14.05
CA GLY A 97 -4.96 -5.26 14.81
C GLY A 97 -5.82 -6.23 13.99
N THR A 98 -5.46 -6.47 12.72
CA THR A 98 -5.99 -7.57 11.90
C THR A 98 -4.95 -8.68 11.77
N ASP A 99 -5.36 -9.88 11.36
CA ASP A 99 -4.44 -10.98 11.05
C ASP A 99 -3.75 -10.79 9.68
N LEU A 100 -4.03 -9.67 9.00
CA LEU A 100 -3.42 -9.31 7.72
C LEU A 100 -2.19 -8.41 7.87
N LYS A 101 -1.86 -7.95 9.08
CA LYS A 101 -0.69 -7.09 9.33
C LYS A 101 0.59 -7.68 8.70
N GLY A 102 1.35 -6.84 8.00
CA GLY A 102 2.54 -7.21 7.23
C GLY A 102 2.28 -7.54 5.76
N ASN A 103 1.02 -7.59 5.32
CA ASN A 103 0.65 -7.99 3.96
C ASN A 103 0.16 -6.83 3.07
N ALA A 104 0.31 -5.57 3.48
CA ALA A 104 -0.10 -4.43 2.65
C ALA A 104 0.53 -4.45 1.24
N HIS A 105 1.80 -4.87 1.17
CA HIS A 105 2.56 -5.00 -0.08
C HIS A 105 1.85 -5.86 -1.14
N SER A 106 1.16 -6.93 -0.73
CA SER A 106 0.45 -7.84 -1.64
C SER A 106 -0.70 -7.15 -2.37
N PHE A 107 -1.48 -6.33 -1.68
CA PHE A 107 -2.57 -5.55 -2.26
C PHE A 107 -2.05 -4.47 -3.22
N ILE A 108 -0.98 -3.76 -2.83
CA ILE A 108 -0.32 -2.77 -3.68
C ILE A 108 0.26 -3.42 -4.94
N LYS A 109 0.81 -4.64 -4.83
CA LYS A 109 1.32 -5.41 -5.97
C LYS A 109 0.21 -5.79 -6.96
N VAL A 110 -0.98 -6.15 -6.47
CA VAL A 110 -2.15 -6.37 -7.34
C VAL A 110 -2.55 -5.09 -8.07
N GLU A 111 -2.63 -3.96 -7.37
CA GLU A 111 -2.99 -2.69 -7.99
C GLU A 111 -2.02 -2.29 -9.10
N LYS A 112 -0.71 -2.40 -8.83
CA LYS A 112 0.35 -2.10 -9.81
C LYS A 112 0.29 -3.03 -11.02
N LYS A 113 0.04 -4.32 -10.81
CA LYS A 113 0.15 -5.36 -11.84
C LYS A 113 -1.14 -5.54 -12.66
N TYR A 114 -2.29 -5.44 -12.02
CA TYR A 114 -3.58 -5.79 -12.61
C TYR A 114 -4.56 -4.60 -12.68
N GLY A 115 -4.27 -3.49 -11.99
CA GLY A 115 -5.14 -2.31 -11.98
C GLY A 115 -6.44 -2.53 -11.21
N VAL A 116 -6.43 -3.42 -10.21
CA VAL A 116 -7.50 -3.50 -9.20
C VAL A 116 -7.10 -2.61 -8.03
N ASN A 117 -7.95 -1.65 -7.68
CA ASN A 117 -7.71 -0.72 -6.58
C ASN A 117 -7.39 -1.47 -5.27
N ALA A 118 -6.28 -1.10 -4.61
CA ALA A 118 -5.79 -1.80 -3.43
C ALA A 118 -6.74 -1.69 -2.23
N LEU A 119 -7.36 -0.52 -2.02
CA LEU A 119 -8.38 -0.27 -1.00
C LEU A 119 -9.60 -1.19 -1.23
N TYR A 120 -10.07 -1.30 -2.47
CA TYR A 120 -11.19 -2.15 -2.86
C TYR A 120 -10.89 -3.62 -2.61
N LEU A 121 -9.72 -4.11 -3.04
CA LEU A 121 -9.35 -5.50 -2.86
C LEU A 121 -9.18 -5.87 -1.38
N LEU A 122 -8.58 -4.98 -0.58
CA LEU A 122 -8.48 -5.17 0.86
C LEU A 122 -9.85 -5.18 1.53
N ALA A 123 -10.79 -4.34 1.09
CA ALA A 123 -12.15 -4.35 1.60
C ALA A 123 -12.86 -5.68 1.36
N ILE A 124 -12.68 -6.27 0.17
CA ILE A 124 -13.16 -7.63 -0.13
C ILE A 124 -12.48 -8.65 0.80
N ALA A 125 -11.14 -8.63 0.89
CA ALA A 125 -10.41 -9.58 1.73
C ALA A 125 -10.85 -9.51 3.19
N ASN A 126 -11.00 -8.31 3.76
CA ASN A 126 -11.51 -8.12 5.12
C ASN A 126 -12.92 -8.70 5.29
N HIS A 127 -13.80 -8.49 4.31
CA HIS A 127 -15.16 -9.01 4.35
C HIS A 127 -15.20 -10.54 4.33
N GLU A 128 -14.45 -11.15 3.40
CA GLU A 128 -14.48 -12.60 3.14
C GLU A 128 -13.74 -13.42 4.21
N SER A 129 -12.72 -12.83 4.83
CA SER A 129 -11.86 -13.53 5.79
C SER A 129 -12.10 -13.15 7.25
N ASP A 130 -13.06 -12.27 7.54
CA ASP A 130 -13.22 -11.65 8.86
C ASP A 130 -11.90 -11.03 9.35
N PHE A 131 -11.37 -10.09 8.56
CA PHE A 131 -10.07 -9.44 8.83
C PHE A 131 -8.89 -10.43 8.99
N GLY A 132 -8.92 -11.52 8.22
CA GLY A 132 -7.93 -12.61 8.25
C GLY A 132 -8.17 -13.67 9.33
N GLN A 133 -9.22 -13.55 10.14
CA GLN A 133 -9.43 -14.42 11.28
C GLN A 133 -10.04 -15.78 10.94
N SER A 134 -10.66 -15.91 9.75
CA SER A 134 -11.31 -17.14 9.34
C SER A 134 -10.34 -18.32 9.29
N ARG A 135 -10.85 -19.52 9.59
CA ARG A 135 -10.03 -20.74 9.58
C ARG A 135 -9.42 -21.02 8.21
N ILE A 136 -10.16 -20.74 7.13
CA ILE A 136 -9.66 -20.91 5.75
C ILE A 136 -8.55 -19.88 5.45
N ALA A 137 -8.68 -18.64 5.92
CA ALA A 137 -7.62 -17.64 5.78
C ALA A 137 -6.32 -18.09 6.45
N LYS A 138 -6.42 -18.57 7.71
CA LYS A 138 -5.28 -18.98 8.54
C LYS A 138 -4.62 -20.26 8.06
N ASP A 139 -5.41 -21.32 7.89
CA ASP A 139 -4.87 -22.65 7.61
C ASP A 139 -4.49 -22.78 6.12
N LYS A 140 -5.16 -22.03 5.24
CA LYS A 140 -5.06 -22.20 3.79
C LYS A 140 -4.49 -21.04 3.00
N ASN A 141 -4.11 -19.95 3.68
CA ASN A 141 -3.71 -18.69 3.04
C ASN A 141 -4.73 -18.17 2.02
N ASN A 142 -6.03 -18.42 2.27
CA ASN A 142 -7.11 -18.13 1.33
C ASN A 142 -8.09 -17.13 1.95
N LEU A 143 -7.84 -15.84 1.69
CA LEU A 143 -8.65 -14.75 2.24
C LEU A 143 -10.05 -14.61 1.62
N PHE A 144 -10.29 -15.27 0.49
CA PHE A 144 -11.47 -15.02 -0.35
C PHE A 144 -12.43 -16.21 -0.39
N GLY A 145 -12.19 -17.23 0.44
CA GLY A 145 -12.97 -18.46 0.42
C GLY A 145 -12.97 -19.17 -0.93
N PHE A 146 -11.93 -18.98 -1.76
CA PHE A 146 -11.96 -19.44 -3.15
C PHE A 146 -12.04 -20.97 -3.23
N ASN A 147 -13.02 -21.48 -3.99
CA ASN A 147 -13.43 -22.89 -4.07
C ASN A 147 -14.02 -23.50 -2.78
N ALA A 148 -14.34 -22.70 -1.75
CA ALA A 148 -15.15 -23.20 -0.64
C ALA A 148 -16.56 -23.55 -1.15
N ILE A 149 -16.92 -24.84 -1.10
CA ILE A 149 -18.23 -25.34 -1.54
C ILE A 149 -19.16 -25.56 -0.34
N ASP A 150 -20.46 -25.33 -0.51
CA ASP A 150 -21.43 -25.36 0.59
C ASP A 150 -21.43 -26.66 1.40
N SER A 151 -21.27 -27.81 0.74
CA SER A 151 -21.29 -29.12 1.40
C SER A 151 -20.01 -29.44 2.18
N ASN A 152 -18.91 -28.74 1.88
CA ASN A 152 -17.60 -28.99 2.49
C ASN A 152 -16.66 -27.78 2.33
N PRO A 153 -16.98 -26.64 2.97
CA PRO A 153 -16.35 -25.36 2.64
C PRO A 153 -14.85 -25.37 2.91
N TYR A 154 -14.42 -25.94 4.03
CA TYR A 154 -13.01 -26.00 4.38
C TYR A 154 -12.20 -26.89 3.44
N ASN A 155 -12.65 -28.12 3.14
CA ASN A 155 -11.85 -29.04 2.32
C ASN A 155 -11.90 -28.69 0.83
N GLY A 156 -12.98 -28.09 0.34
CA GLY A 156 -13.08 -27.60 -1.03
C GLY A 156 -12.23 -26.35 -1.28
N ALA A 157 -12.03 -25.53 -0.24
CA ALA A 157 -11.27 -24.29 -0.36
C ALA A 157 -9.84 -24.56 -0.82
N SER A 158 -9.40 -23.75 -1.78
CA SER A 158 -8.04 -23.77 -2.31
C SER A 158 -7.03 -23.49 -1.20
N GLN A 159 -5.90 -24.19 -1.28
CA GLN A 159 -4.71 -23.95 -0.47
C GLN A 159 -3.73 -23.14 -1.31
N TYR A 160 -3.16 -22.09 -0.73
CA TYR A 160 -2.04 -21.34 -1.30
C TYR A 160 -0.79 -21.50 -0.42
N ASP A 161 0.39 -21.35 -1.02
CA ASP A 161 1.66 -21.44 -0.31
C ASP A 161 1.89 -20.23 0.59
N SER A 162 1.31 -19.08 0.23
CA SER A 162 1.33 -17.85 1.03
C SER A 162 0.12 -16.96 0.76
N LEU A 163 -0.12 -16.00 1.66
CA LEU A 163 -1.17 -14.98 1.47
C LEU A 163 -0.93 -14.16 0.19
N ASP A 164 0.32 -13.80 -0.13
CA ASP A 164 0.62 -13.07 -1.38
C ASP A 164 0.14 -13.84 -2.59
N GLU A 165 0.39 -15.15 -2.67
CA GLU A 165 -0.03 -15.97 -3.80
C GLU A 165 -1.55 -15.95 -3.98
N GLY A 166 -2.30 -16.18 -2.90
CA GLY A 166 -3.76 -16.12 -2.91
C GLY A 166 -4.29 -14.74 -3.30
N ILE A 167 -3.72 -13.67 -2.75
CA ILE A 167 -4.08 -12.28 -3.08
C ILE A 167 -3.78 -11.97 -4.55
N GLN A 168 -2.63 -12.39 -5.08
CA GLN A 168 -2.28 -12.19 -6.49
C GLN A 168 -3.21 -12.94 -7.43
N ASP A 169 -3.53 -14.21 -7.12
CA ASP A 169 -4.40 -15.03 -7.96
C ASP A 169 -5.82 -14.43 -8.00
N ILE A 170 -6.41 -14.13 -6.84
CA ILE A 170 -7.76 -13.58 -6.77
C ILE A 170 -7.82 -12.17 -7.35
N GLY A 171 -6.84 -11.32 -7.07
CA GLY A 171 -6.73 -10.00 -7.69
C GLY A 171 -6.73 -10.06 -9.22
N LYS A 172 -5.96 -10.99 -9.81
CA LYS A 172 -5.96 -11.24 -11.25
C LYS A 172 -7.33 -11.71 -11.75
N LYS A 173 -7.97 -12.65 -11.06
CA LYS A 173 -9.30 -13.17 -11.44
C LYS A 173 -10.37 -12.09 -11.37
N ILE A 174 -10.38 -11.27 -10.31
CA ILE A 174 -11.28 -10.12 -10.17
C ILE A 174 -11.11 -9.19 -11.36
N LYS A 175 -9.87 -8.83 -11.72
CA LYS A 175 -9.62 -7.97 -12.89
C LYS A 175 -10.21 -8.55 -14.17
N ILE A 176 -9.86 -9.79 -14.49
CA ILE A 176 -10.19 -10.41 -15.78
C ILE A 176 -11.68 -10.71 -15.90
N LEU A 177 -12.31 -11.17 -14.81
CA LEU A 177 -13.67 -11.70 -14.86
C LEU A 177 -14.73 -10.65 -14.54
N TYR A 178 -14.43 -9.70 -13.64
CA TYR A 178 -15.43 -8.80 -13.05
C TYR A 178 -15.17 -7.31 -13.33
N LEU A 179 -13.92 -6.90 -13.54
CA LEU A 179 -13.52 -5.50 -13.73
C LEU A 179 -12.82 -5.28 -15.09
N SER A 180 -13.40 -5.85 -16.13
CA SER A 180 -13.02 -5.66 -17.53
C SER A 180 -14.28 -5.73 -18.37
N ASP A 181 -14.43 -4.86 -19.36
CA ASP A 181 -15.63 -4.79 -20.21
C ASP A 181 -15.94 -6.13 -20.91
N ASN A 182 -14.90 -6.91 -21.21
CA ASN A 182 -14.99 -8.22 -21.85
C ASN A 182 -15.00 -9.38 -20.83
N GLY A 183 -15.04 -9.07 -19.54
CA GLY A 183 -15.02 -10.05 -18.47
C GLY A 183 -16.31 -10.85 -18.43
N LYS A 184 -16.19 -12.17 -18.26
CA LYS A 184 -17.32 -13.12 -18.27
C LYS A 184 -18.46 -12.71 -17.32
N TYR A 185 -18.13 -12.09 -16.19
CA TYR A 185 -19.07 -11.72 -15.13
C TYR A 185 -19.25 -10.20 -15.00
N PHE A 186 -18.71 -9.42 -15.94
CA PHE A 186 -18.76 -7.96 -15.90
C PHE A 186 -20.21 -7.45 -15.94
N LYS A 187 -20.53 -6.55 -15.01
CA LYS A 187 -21.83 -5.84 -14.96
C LYS A 187 -21.67 -4.34 -14.63
N GLY A 188 -20.44 -3.85 -14.56
CA GLY A 188 -20.08 -2.49 -14.16
C GLY A 188 -18.97 -2.43 -13.10
N TYR A 189 -18.31 -1.28 -13.00
CA TYR A 189 -17.18 -1.04 -12.11
C TYR A 189 -17.62 -0.52 -10.74
N ASN A 190 -18.41 -1.30 -10.01
CA ASN A 190 -18.75 -1.03 -8.61
C ASN A 190 -19.14 -2.32 -7.88
N SER A 191 -19.10 -2.28 -6.55
CA SER A 191 -19.36 -3.44 -5.69
C SER A 191 -20.74 -4.05 -5.92
N TYR A 192 -21.77 -3.25 -6.19
CA TYR A 192 -23.12 -3.75 -6.47
C TYR A 192 -23.22 -4.49 -7.81
N ALA A 193 -22.52 -3.99 -8.83
CA ALA A 193 -22.44 -4.63 -10.13
C ALA A 193 -21.68 -5.96 -10.05
N MET A 194 -20.52 -5.97 -9.40
CA MET A 194 -19.73 -7.18 -9.16
C MET A 194 -20.54 -8.21 -8.36
N ASN A 195 -21.30 -7.76 -7.35
CA ASN A 195 -22.11 -8.64 -6.50
C ASN A 195 -23.02 -9.58 -7.30
N LYS A 196 -23.62 -9.09 -8.39
CA LYS A 196 -24.58 -9.84 -9.23
C LYS A 196 -24.08 -11.22 -9.66
N ASN A 197 -22.76 -11.41 -9.77
CA ASN A 197 -22.14 -12.66 -10.15
C ASN A 197 -21.04 -13.13 -9.18
N TYR A 198 -20.78 -12.40 -8.09
CA TYR A 198 -19.69 -12.73 -7.16
C TYR A 198 -20.20 -13.49 -5.94
N ALA A 199 -21.30 -13.02 -5.32
CA ALA A 199 -21.85 -13.62 -4.12
C ALA A 199 -23.38 -13.82 -4.23
N SER A 200 -23.88 -14.81 -3.51
CA SER A 200 -25.32 -15.04 -3.36
C SER A 200 -25.97 -14.04 -2.38
N ASP A 201 -25.20 -13.49 -1.45
CA ASP A 201 -25.65 -12.44 -0.54
C ASP A 201 -25.93 -11.14 -1.29
N LYS A 202 -27.21 -10.75 -1.31
CA LYS A 202 -27.68 -9.52 -1.96
C LYS A 202 -27.03 -8.25 -1.38
N ASN A 203 -26.57 -8.29 -0.13
CA ASN A 203 -25.97 -7.16 0.58
C ASN A 203 -24.44 -7.15 0.53
N TRP A 204 -23.78 -8.12 -0.11
CA TRP A 204 -22.32 -8.20 -0.20
C TRP A 204 -21.69 -6.89 -0.72
N GLY A 205 -22.26 -6.30 -1.77
CA GLY A 205 -21.74 -5.06 -2.34
C GLY A 205 -21.77 -3.88 -1.35
N GLU A 206 -22.79 -3.81 -0.49
CA GLU A 206 -22.87 -2.82 0.58
C GLU A 206 -21.83 -3.09 1.68
N LYS A 207 -21.67 -4.34 2.09
CA LYS A 207 -20.67 -4.75 3.09
C LYS A 207 -19.25 -4.41 2.63
N VAL A 208 -18.91 -4.68 1.38
CA VAL A 208 -17.62 -4.28 0.79
C VAL A 208 -17.44 -2.76 0.84
N ASN A 209 -18.46 -1.98 0.45
CA ASN A 209 -18.39 -0.51 0.54
C ASN A 209 -18.14 -0.03 1.98
N ASN A 210 -18.78 -0.66 2.97
CA ASN A 210 -18.57 -0.35 4.38
C ASN A 210 -17.13 -0.68 4.82
N HIS A 211 -16.55 -1.79 4.37
CA HIS A 211 -15.15 -2.08 4.64
C HIS A 211 -14.21 -1.06 3.98
N MET A 212 -14.49 -0.56 2.77
CA MET A 212 -13.70 0.53 2.17
C MET A 212 -13.73 1.79 3.03
N ILE A 213 -14.91 2.14 3.56
CA ILE A 213 -15.09 3.28 4.47
C ILE A 213 -14.24 3.07 5.73
N LEU A 214 -14.34 1.90 6.38
CA LEU A 214 -13.59 1.60 7.60
C LEU A 214 -12.07 1.68 7.40
N ILE A 215 -11.57 1.15 6.28
CA ILE A 215 -10.15 1.23 5.93
C ILE A 215 -9.73 2.69 5.78
N ALA A 216 -10.48 3.49 5.01
CA ALA A 216 -10.16 4.90 4.78
C ALA A 216 -10.23 5.75 6.06
N GLU A 217 -11.25 5.55 6.88
CA GLU A 217 -11.38 6.24 8.18
C GLU A 217 -10.22 5.91 9.11
N LYS A 218 -9.81 4.64 9.15
CA LYS A 218 -8.67 4.22 9.95
C LYS A 218 -7.38 4.91 9.50
N ILE A 219 -7.12 4.91 8.20
CA ILE A 219 -5.97 5.65 7.62
C ILE A 219 -6.04 7.12 8.03
N LEU A 220 -7.17 7.80 7.84
CA LEU A 220 -7.30 9.22 8.20
C LEU A 220 -7.09 9.46 9.70
N SER A 221 -7.63 8.60 10.56
CA SER A 221 -7.55 8.75 12.02
C SER A 221 -6.14 8.59 12.57
N SER A 222 -5.30 7.77 11.92
CA SER A 222 -3.92 7.52 12.35
C SER A 222 -2.94 8.63 11.96
N TYR A 223 -3.37 9.60 11.14
CA TYR A 223 -2.55 10.71 10.63
C TYR A 223 -3.08 12.09 11.05
N LYS A 224 -4.11 12.13 11.92
CA LYS A 224 -4.59 13.34 12.60
C LYS A 224 -3.92 13.47 13.96
#